data_AF-A0A929NQL0-F1
#
_entry.id   AF-A0A929NQL0-F1
#
_cell.length_a   1.000
_cell.length_b   1.000
_cell.length_c   1.000
_cell.angle_alpha   90.00
_cell.angle_beta   90.00
_cell.angle_gamma   90.00
#
_symmetry.space_group_name_H-M   'P 1'
#
loop_
_entity.id
_entity.type
_entity.pdbx_description
1 polymer ?
#
loop_
_entity_poly.entity_id
_entity_poly.type
_entity_poly.pdbx_seq_one_letter_code
_entity_poly.pdbx_strand_id
1 'polypeptide(L)' 'MKRLFIAAFIAFGFSSPALAGHCPKDVKLIDAALTQQSNAKVQSLRDKGDTLHKAGKHKESLATLHEAMKILGVKH' A
#
# COMPACT_ATOMS: atom_id res chain seq x y z
N MET A 1 5.66 19.55 33.01
CA MET A 1 5.56 19.91 31.58
C MET A 1 5.96 18.71 30.72
N LYS A 2 5.08 18.37 29.78
CA LYS A 2 5.09 17.16 28.94
C LYS A 2 6.34 17.11 28.05
N ARG A 3 7.29 16.21 28.33
CA ARG A 3 8.42 15.95 27.42
C ARG A 3 8.13 14.69 26.60
N LEU A 4 7.43 14.98 25.50
CA LEU A 4 7.67 14.46 24.15
C LEU A 4 7.92 12.96 23.99
N PHE A 5 6.83 12.30 23.59
CA PHE A 5 6.77 11.11 22.75
C PHE A 5 7.87 11.06 21.68
N ILE A 6 8.75 10.07 21.73
CA ILE A 6 9.36 9.48 20.52
C ILE A 6 9.47 7.97 20.75
N ALA A 7 8.37 7.24 20.53
CA ALA A 7 8.42 5.81 20.29
C ALA A 7 8.79 5.61 18.81
N ALA A 8 10.09 5.63 18.51
CA ALA A 8 10.61 5.23 17.21
C ALA A 8 10.53 3.70 17.08
N PHE A 9 9.36 3.19 16.70
CA PHE A 9 9.24 1.83 16.20
C PHE A 9 9.95 1.76 14.84
N ILE A 10 11.23 1.41 14.86
CA ILE A 10 11.93 0.97 13.65
C ILE A 10 11.40 -0.44 13.34
N ALA A 11 10.29 -0.48 12.63
CA ALA A 11 9.83 -1.71 12.00
C ALA A 11 10.77 -1.99 10.82
N PHE A 12 11.83 -2.76 11.07
CA PHE A 12 12.64 -3.34 10.01
C PHE A 12 11.72 -4.29 9.21
N GLY A 13 11.22 -3.81 8.07
CA GLY A 13 10.33 -4.55 7.21
C GLY A 13 11.08 -5.69 6.54
N PHE A 14 11.15 -6.85 7.20
CA PHE A 14 11.47 -8.12 6.54
C PHE A 14 10.43 -8.34 5.42
N SER A 15 10.76 -7.90 4.22
CA SER A 15 10.03 -8.23 3.00
C SER A 15 10.56 -9.60 2.58
N SER A 16 9.71 -10.62 2.61
CA SER A 16 10.07 -11.91 2.04
C SER A 16 10.51 -11.71 0.59
N PRO A 17 11.55 -12.43 0.11
CA PRO A 17 12.00 -12.32 -1.28
C PRO A 17 10.87 -12.51 -2.30
N ALA A 18 9.87 -13.33 -1.94
CA ALA A 18 8.67 -13.58 -2.74
C ALA A 18 7.78 -12.34 -2.97
N LEU A 19 7.83 -11.31 -2.12
CA LEU A 19 7.06 -10.08 -2.27
C LEU A 19 7.90 -8.88 -2.73
N ALA A 20 9.18 -9.09 -3.03
CA ALA A 20 10.05 -8.04 -3.55
C ALA A 20 9.49 -7.54 -4.90
N GLY A 21 9.02 -6.29 -4.93
CA GLY A 21 8.51 -5.64 -6.13
C GLY A 21 7.01 -5.78 -6.41
N HIS A 22 6.21 -6.28 -5.46
CA HIS A 22 4.74 -6.34 -5.64
C HIS A 22 4.06 -4.97 -5.56
N CYS A 23 4.46 -4.08 -4.62
CA CYS A 23 3.75 -2.79 -4.47
C CYS A 23 3.70 -1.96 -5.77
N PRO A 24 4.80 -1.81 -6.56
CA PRO A 24 4.72 -1.09 -7.83
C PRO A 24 3.87 -1.80 -8.90
N LYS A 25 3.77 -3.14 -8.85
CA LYS A 25 2.91 -3.91 -9.76
C LYS A 25 1.44 -3.74 -9.40
N ASP A 26 1.11 -3.87 -8.12
CA ASP A 26 -0.26 -3.75 -7.62
C ASP A 26 -0.82 -2.34 -7.87
N VAL A 27 -0.02 -1.29 -7.66
CA VAL A 27 -0.40 0.09 -8.00
C VAL A 27 -0.76 0.20 -9.49
N LYS A 28 0.05 -0.37 -10.39
CA LYS A 28 -0.25 -0.34 -11.83
C LYS A 28 -1.53 -1.09 -12.19
N LEU A 29 -1.78 -2.23 -11.55
CA LEU A 29 -3.02 -2.99 -11.76
C LEU A 29 -4.25 -2.21 -11.29
N ILE A 30 -4.15 -1.54 -10.14
CA ILE A 30 -5.21 -0.68 -9.61
C ILE A 30 -5.45 0.52 -10.53
N ASP A 31 -4.39 1.19 -10.99
CA ASP A 31 -4.48 2.34 -11.90
C ASP A 31 -5.18 1.95 -13.21
N ALA A 32 -4.83 0.80 -13.79
CA ALA A 32 -5.48 0.29 -14.99
C ALA A 32 -6.98 0.01 -14.75
N ALA A 33 -7.33 -0.64 -13.63
CA ALA A 33 -8.72 -0.93 -13.29
C ALA A 33 -9.54 0.34 -13.02
N LEU A 34 -8.94 1.37 -12.41
CA LEU A 34 -9.58 2.67 -12.16
C LEU A 34 -9.95 3.42 -13.45
N THR A 35 -9.26 3.16 -14.57
CA THR A 35 -9.67 3.71 -15.89
C THR A 35 -11.00 3.16 -16.37
N GLN A 36 -11.33 1.92 -15.99
CA GLN A 36 -12.56 1.23 -16.39
C GLN A 36 -13.68 1.45 -15.37
N GLN A 37 -13.31 1.52 -14.08
CA GLN A 37 -14.24 1.67 -12.97
C GLN A 37 -13.70 2.67 -11.96
N SER A 38 -14.11 3.93 -12.09
CA SER A 38 -13.76 4.96 -11.12
C SER A 38 -14.36 4.65 -9.75
N ASN A 39 -13.51 4.63 -8.72
CA ASN A 39 -13.91 4.39 -7.34
C ASN A 39 -13.03 5.21 -6.39
N ALA A 40 -13.63 6.18 -5.70
CA ALA A 40 -12.90 7.10 -4.81
C ALA A 40 -12.24 6.41 -3.62
N LYS A 41 -12.86 5.34 -3.08
CA LYS A 41 -12.25 4.55 -1.99
C LYS A 41 -10.99 3.85 -2.49
N VAL A 42 -11.05 3.27 -3.69
CA VAL A 42 -9.92 2.58 -4.31
C VAL A 42 -8.78 3.56 -4.62
N GLN A 43 -9.07 4.75 -5.14
CA GLN A 43 -8.06 5.81 -5.33
C GLN A 43 -7.37 6.18 -4.02
N SER A 44 -8.13 6.41 -2.96
CA SER A 44 -7.56 6.72 -1.64
C SER A 44 -6.67 5.59 -1.10
N LEU A 45 -7.09 4.33 -1.24
CA LEU A 45 -6.29 3.17 -0.85
C LEU A 45 -5.01 3.04 -1.69
N ARG A 46 -5.10 3.28 -3.00
CA ARG A 46 -3.96 3.28 -3.93
C ARG A 46 -2.91 4.31 -3.49
N ASP A 47 -3.32 5.55 -3.25
CA ASP A 47 -2.41 6.64 -2.86
C ASP A 47 -1.82 6.43 -1.46
N LYS A 48 -2.62 5.91 -0.52
CA LYS A 48 -2.13 5.50 0.80
C LYS A 48 -1.11 4.37 0.68
N GLY A 49 -1.37 3.36 -0.15
CA GLY A 49 -0.45 2.26 -0.43
C GLY A 49 0.89 2.73 -1.00
N ASP A 50 0.87 3.65 -1.97
CA ASP A 50 2.09 4.26 -2.54
C ASP A 50 2.85 5.10 -1.51
N THR A 51 2.14 5.86 -0.68
CA THR A 51 2.74 6.64 0.42
C THR A 51 3.43 5.73 1.43
N LEU A 52 2.79 4.61 1.82
CA LEU A 52 3.37 3.61 2.71
C LEU A 52 4.61 2.94 2.09
N HIS A 53 4.59 2.69 0.78
CA HIS A 53 5.75 2.15 0.05
C HIS A 53 6.94 3.13 0.13
N LYS A 54 6.71 4.40 -0.20
CA LYS A 54 7.73 5.48 -0.12
C LYS A 54 8.27 5.67 1.29
N ALA A 55 7.47 5.40 2.32
CA ALA A 55 7.87 5.43 3.72
C ALA A 55 8.59 4.15 4.22
N GLY A 56 8.87 3.17 3.34
CA GLY A 56 9.51 1.89 3.71
C GLY A 56 8.59 0.89 4.42
N LYS A 57 7.29 1.20 4.56
CA LYS A 57 6.29 0.38 5.24
C LYS A 57 5.68 -0.65 4.29
N HIS A 58 6.51 -1.51 3.72
CA HIS A 58 6.11 -2.41 2.62
C HIS A 58 4.95 -3.34 2.95
N LYS A 59 4.91 -3.92 4.16
CA LYS A 59 3.80 -4.80 4.58
C LYS A 59 2.46 -4.05 4.66
N GLU A 60 2.48 -2.84 5.22
CA GLU A 60 1.29 -1.99 5.31
C GLU A 60 0.83 -1.52 3.92
N SER A 61 1.79 -1.20 3.04
CA SER A 61 1.54 -0.86 1.64
C SER A 61 0.80 -1.99 0.92
N LEU A 62 1.34 -3.21 0.94
CA LEU A 62 0.72 -4.39 0.33
C LEU A 62 -0.68 -4.66 0.87
N ALA A 63 -0.85 -4.65 2.19
CA ALA A 63 -2.17 -4.86 2.79
C ALA A 63 -3.20 -3.83 2.29
N THR A 64 -2.78 -2.56 2.18
CA THR A 64 -3.64 -1.47 1.69
C THR A 64 -3.95 -1.63 0.20
N LEU A 65 -2.96 -1.98 -0.63
CA LEU A 65 -3.12 -2.19 -2.07
C LEU A 65 -4.00 -3.42 -2.37
N HIS A 66 -3.83 -4.51 -1.62
CA HIS A 66 -4.67 -5.71 -1.77
C HIS A 66 -6.14 -5.45 -1.39
N GLU A 67 -6.41 -4.58 -0.40
CA GLU A 67 -7.78 -4.13 -0.12
C GLU A 67 -8.39 -3.42 -1.34
N ALA A 68 -7.62 -2.53 -1.98
CA ALA A 68 -8.05 -1.83 -3.19
C ALA A 68 -8.35 -2.80 -4.33
N MET A 69 -7.46 -3.77 -4.57
CA MET A 69 -7.62 -4.81 -5.59
C MET A 69 -8.84 -5.69 -5.32
N LYS A 70 -9.11 -6.04 -4.06
CA LYS A 70 -10.30 -6.80 -3.67
C LYS A 70 -11.60 -6.07 -4.00
N ILE A 71 -11.66 -4.75 -3.79
CA ILE A 71 -12.83 -3.93 -4.13
C ILE A 71 -13.06 -3.91 -5.65
N LEU A 72 -11.97 -3.86 -6.43
CA LEU A 72 -12.01 -3.88 -7.89
C LEU A 72 -12.17 -5.30 -8.49
N GLY A 73 -12.07 -6.35 -7.67
CA GLY A 73 -12.10 -7.75 -8.14
C GLY A 73 -10.85 -8.19 -8.92
N VAL A 74 -9.71 -7.50 -8.74
CA VAL A 74 -8.43 -7.79 -9.43
C VAL A 74 -7.59 -8.74 -8.59
N LYS A 75 -6.89 -9.68 -9.23
CA LYS A 75 -5.99 -10.62 -8.55
C LYS A 75 -4.56 -10.08 -8.49
N HIS A 76 -3.89 -10.34 -7.37
CA HIS A 76 -2.45 -10.13 -7.15
C HIS A 76 -1.64 -11.28 -7.76
#